data_AF-A0ABF7QH39-F1
#
_entry.id   AF-A0ABF7QH39-F1
#
_cell.length_a   1.000
_cell.length_b   1.000
_cell.length_c   1.000
_cell.angle_alpha   90.00
_cell.angle_beta   90.00
_cell.angle_gamma   90.00
#
_symmetry.space_group_name_H-M   'P 1'
#
loop_
_entity.id
_entity.type
_entity.pdbx_description
1 polymer ?
#
loop_
_entity_poly.entity_id
_entity_poly.type
_entity_poly.pdbx_seq_one_letter_code
_entity_poly.pdbx_strand_id
1 'polypeptide(L)'
;MKERQGIIVAGIFSVLLLAWLGFLLHRSSRFPGSGVGAVFGIAGAALMLVPLAYPIAKRIPFLNARITKHVSMQSLLAIHVYAGIFGPFLAIIHTGHKFDSGLGIALTAVMLLVVVSGFAVRYLLTYVTSDITDKLALLQTARGDLDSAWGTLENSPSEKRALPKAPVLMAGLASLGFELPSGGPASDVTRIAESVADLEYAVRTDEFFKRWFRRSLTLHIVLSVILYMLVALHIGSGIYFGLRWLR
;
A
#
# COMPACT_ATOMS: atom_id res chain seq x y z
N MET A 1 12.73 11.34 4.32
CA MET A 1 13.19 10.14 3.57
C MET A 1 12.05 9.19 3.16
N LYS A 2 11.07 8.88 4.03
CA LYS A 2 9.94 7.97 3.70
C LYS A 2 9.06 8.45 2.53
N GLU A 3 8.78 9.75 2.43
CA GLU A 3 7.98 10.33 1.34
C GLU A 3 8.63 10.15 -0.04
N ARG A 4 9.95 10.38 -0.15
CA ARG A 4 10.70 10.20 -1.40
C ARG A 4 10.66 8.74 -1.90
N GLN A 5 10.67 7.78 -0.98
CA GLN A 5 10.50 6.35 -1.33
C GLN A 5 9.08 6.03 -1.81
N GLY A 6 8.06 6.71 -1.30
CA GLY A 6 6.69 6.58 -1.78
C GLY A 6 6.57 6.99 -3.25
N ILE A 7 7.10 8.17 -3.59
CA ILE A 7 7.09 8.74 -4.94
C ILE A 7 7.86 7.85 -5.92
N ILE A 8 9.05 7.37 -5.54
CA ILE A 8 9.85 6.48 -6.39
C ILE A 8 9.09 5.18 -6.69
N VAL A 9 8.51 4.55 -5.67
CA VAL A 9 7.76 3.30 -5.87
C VAL A 9 6.53 3.52 -6.73
N ALA A 10 5.78 4.60 -6.51
CA ALA A 10 4.64 4.95 -7.35
C ALA A 10 5.06 5.23 -8.80
N GLY A 11 6.16 5.97 -9.00
CA GLY A 11 6.69 6.25 -10.33
C GLY A 11 7.12 4.99 -11.08
N ILE A 12 7.87 4.09 -10.44
CA ILE A 12 8.28 2.81 -11.07
C ILE A 12 7.06 1.94 -11.36
N PHE A 13 6.08 1.89 -10.45
CA PHE A 13 4.82 1.18 -10.67
C PHE A 13 4.06 1.73 -11.88
N SER A 14 3.93 3.06 -12.01
CA SER A 14 3.32 3.70 -13.18
C SER A 14 4.08 3.37 -14.46
N VAL A 15 5.41 3.45 -14.44
CA VAL A 15 6.25 3.08 -15.59
C VAL A 15 6.07 1.61 -15.97
N LEU A 16 5.96 0.68 -15.00
CA LEU A 16 5.68 -0.73 -15.28
C LEU A 16 4.35 -0.92 -16.00
N LEU A 17 3.27 -0.28 -15.51
CA LEU A 17 1.96 -0.37 -16.14
C LEU A 17 1.95 0.23 -17.54
N LEU A 18 2.61 1.37 -17.73
CA LEU A 18 2.78 2.00 -19.05
C LEU A 18 3.62 1.13 -19.99
N ALA A 19 4.70 0.52 -19.48
CA ALA A 19 5.54 -0.39 -20.25
C ALA A 19 4.73 -1.59 -20.76
N TRP A 20 3.91 -2.20 -19.90
CA TRP A 20 3.00 -3.27 -20.31
C TRP A 20 2.01 -2.83 -21.41
N LEU A 21 1.47 -1.60 -21.30
CA LEU A 21 0.57 -1.03 -22.30
C LEU A 21 1.24 -0.80 -23.66
N GLY A 22 2.59 -0.77 -23.70
CA GLY A 22 3.39 -0.70 -24.93
C GLY A 22 3.13 -1.84 -25.91
N PHE A 23 2.49 -2.94 -25.49
CA PHE A 23 2.01 -3.99 -26.39
C PHE A 23 1.05 -3.47 -27.47
N LEU A 24 0.30 -2.40 -27.20
CA LEU A 24 -0.60 -1.77 -28.16
C LEU A 24 0.15 -1.08 -29.31
N LEU A 25 1.41 -0.68 -29.09
CA LEU A 25 2.18 0.15 -30.01
C LEU A 25 3.30 -0.63 -30.71
N HIS A 26 3.89 -1.63 -30.04
CA HIS A 26 5.03 -2.36 -30.55
C HIS A 26 5.04 -3.82 -30.10
N ARG A 27 5.37 -4.73 -31.02
CA ARG A 27 5.61 -6.16 -30.76
C ARG A 27 6.86 -6.62 -31.49
N SER A 28 7.76 -7.29 -30.78
CA SER A 28 8.99 -7.84 -31.35
C SER A 28 8.98 -9.38 -31.25
N SER A 29 8.68 -10.04 -32.36
CA SER A 29 8.45 -11.50 -32.35
C SER A 29 9.71 -12.34 -32.12
N ARG A 30 10.89 -11.78 -32.44
CA ARG A 30 12.21 -12.43 -32.32
C ARG A 30 12.90 -12.17 -30.98
N PHE A 31 12.55 -11.09 -30.28
CA PHE A 31 13.25 -10.66 -29.06
C PHE A 31 13.17 -11.68 -27.91
N PRO A 32 12.02 -12.30 -27.59
CA PRO A 32 11.93 -13.26 -26.48
C PRO A 32 12.79 -14.52 -26.70
N GLY A 33 13.03 -14.88 -27.96
CA GLY A 33 13.90 -16.01 -28.33
C GLY A 33 15.38 -15.65 -28.49
N SER A 34 15.75 -14.38 -28.30
CA SER A 34 17.14 -13.93 -28.38
C SER A 34 17.88 -14.13 -27.06
N GLY A 35 19.22 -14.19 -27.10
CA GLY A 35 20.04 -14.29 -25.88
C GLY A 35 19.83 -13.10 -24.93
N VAL A 36 19.65 -11.89 -25.47
CA VAL A 36 19.34 -10.70 -24.66
C VAL A 36 17.99 -10.83 -23.98
N GLY A 37 16.96 -11.28 -24.72
CA GLY A 37 15.66 -11.59 -24.15
C GLY A 37 15.77 -12.61 -23.02
N ALA A 38 16.54 -13.69 -23.19
CA ALA A 38 16.77 -14.70 -22.16
C ALA A 38 17.42 -14.12 -20.89
N VAL A 39 18.41 -13.23 -21.03
CA VAL A 39 19.04 -12.54 -19.87
C VAL A 39 17.99 -11.75 -19.07
N PHE A 40 17.11 -10.99 -19.74
CA PHE A 40 16.02 -10.28 -19.06
C PHE A 40 15.04 -11.24 -18.38
N GLY A 41 14.72 -12.37 -19.01
CA GLY A 41 13.84 -13.39 -18.44
C GLY A 41 14.44 -14.03 -17.18
N ILE A 42 15.71 -14.42 -17.23
CA ILE A 42 16.45 -15.01 -16.11
C ILE A 42 16.60 -14.00 -14.98
N ALA A 43 17.02 -12.77 -15.28
CA ALA A 43 17.17 -11.72 -14.28
C ALA A 43 15.82 -11.35 -13.64
N GLY A 44 14.75 -11.26 -14.43
CA GLY A 44 13.40 -11.02 -13.96
C GLY A 44 12.91 -12.15 -13.03
N ALA A 45 13.06 -13.40 -13.44
CA ALA A 45 12.70 -14.57 -12.62
C ALA A 45 13.50 -14.64 -11.32
N ALA A 46 14.82 -14.39 -11.37
CA ALA A 46 15.67 -14.36 -10.18
C ALA A 46 15.24 -13.26 -9.21
N LEU A 47 14.97 -12.05 -9.71
CA LEU A 47 14.44 -10.95 -8.90
C LEU A 47 13.06 -11.26 -8.33
N MET A 48 12.20 -11.97 -9.04
CA MET A 48 10.89 -12.39 -8.52
C MET A 48 11.00 -13.39 -7.36
N LEU A 49 12.10 -14.13 -7.21
CA LEU A 49 12.30 -15.01 -6.05
C LEU A 49 12.69 -14.23 -4.78
N VAL A 50 13.37 -13.08 -4.93
CA VAL A 50 13.84 -12.27 -3.81
C VAL A 50 12.71 -11.84 -2.85
N PRO A 51 11.52 -11.41 -3.31
CA PRO A 51 10.36 -11.13 -2.46
C PRO A 51 9.98 -12.23 -1.46
N LEU A 52 10.30 -13.51 -1.72
CA LEU A 52 10.04 -14.61 -0.78
C LEU A 52 10.87 -14.53 0.51
N ALA A 53 12.01 -13.84 0.48
CA ALA A 53 12.87 -13.70 1.66
C ALA A 53 12.14 -13.06 2.85
N TYR A 54 11.29 -12.05 2.59
CA TYR A 54 10.53 -11.37 3.64
C TYR A 54 9.52 -12.28 4.37
N PRO A 55 8.54 -12.94 3.70
CA PRO A 55 7.59 -13.82 4.39
C PRO A 55 8.28 -15.02 5.04
N ILE A 56 9.37 -15.54 4.46
CA ILE A 56 10.18 -16.61 5.05
C ILE A 56 10.81 -16.14 6.38
N ALA A 57 11.52 -15.01 6.36
CA ALA A 57 12.12 -14.43 7.56
C ALA A 57 11.06 -14.06 8.61
N LYS A 58 9.87 -13.63 8.18
CA LYS A 58 8.78 -13.26 9.09
C LYS A 58 8.13 -14.47 9.77
N ARG A 59 8.06 -15.63 9.11
CA ARG A 59 7.32 -16.81 9.61
C ARG A 59 8.19 -17.86 10.28
N ILE A 60 9.48 -17.95 9.93
CA ILE A 60 10.38 -18.99 10.43
C ILE A 60 11.39 -18.35 11.40
N PRO A 61 11.29 -18.57 12.72
CA PRO A 61 12.10 -17.87 13.73
C PRO A 61 13.60 -18.17 13.61
N PHE A 62 13.96 -19.39 13.21
CA PHE A 62 15.36 -19.77 12.95
C PHE A 62 15.98 -18.94 11.81
N LEU A 63 15.26 -18.80 10.70
CA LEU A 63 15.71 -18.01 9.55
C LEU A 63 15.66 -16.50 9.86
N ASN A 64 14.68 -16.07 10.65
CA ASN A 64 14.61 -14.70 11.17
C ASN A 64 15.92 -14.31 11.86
N ALA A 65 16.37 -15.11 12.84
CA ALA A 65 17.58 -14.83 13.61
C ALA A 65 18.85 -14.77 12.75
N ARG A 66 18.93 -15.57 11.68
CA ARG A 66 20.06 -15.58 10.73
C ARG A 66 20.06 -14.37 9.80
N ILE A 67 18.91 -14.05 9.22
CA ILE A 67 18.78 -12.99 8.20
C ILE A 67 18.83 -11.61 8.86
N THR A 68 18.16 -11.44 10.00
CA THR A 68 18.10 -10.14 10.71
C THR A 68 19.43 -9.69 11.30
N LYS A 69 20.42 -10.60 11.42
CA LYS A 69 21.81 -10.25 11.74
C LYS A 69 22.46 -9.35 10.67
N HIS A 70 22.04 -9.49 9.41
CA HIS A 70 22.64 -8.77 8.28
C HIS A 70 21.70 -7.70 7.72
N VAL A 71 20.39 -7.95 7.72
CA VAL A 71 19.40 -7.08 7.08
C VAL A 71 18.18 -6.89 7.98
N SER A 72 17.84 -5.65 8.33
CA SER A 72 16.70 -5.35 9.19
C SER A 72 15.36 -5.75 8.55
N MET A 73 14.34 -6.05 9.38
CA MET A 73 12.99 -6.39 8.89
C MET A 73 12.37 -5.30 8.00
N GLN A 74 12.65 -4.03 8.30
CA GLN A 74 12.22 -2.89 7.48
C GLN A 74 12.88 -2.92 6.10
N SER A 75 14.17 -3.26 6.04
CA SER A 75 14.92 -3.39 4.78
C SER A 75 14.45 -4.60 3.98
N LEU A 76 14.15 -5.73 4.61
CA LEU A 76 13.57 -6.89 3.93
C LEU A 76 12.22 -6.58 3.27
N LEU A 77 11.37 -5.80 3.94
CA LEU A 77 10.12 -5.32 3.36
C LEU A 77 10.38 -4.36 2.18
N ALA A 78 11.35 -3.45 2.30
CA ALA A 78 11.72 -2.57 1.19
C ALA A 78 12.25 -3.38 -0.02
N ILE A 79 13.14 -4.34 0.21
CA ILE A 79 13.67 -5.25 -0.81
C ILE A 79 12.53 -6.05 -1.47
N HIS A 80 11.59 -6.57 -0.69
CA HIS A 80 10.40 -7.26 -1.22
C HIS A 80 9.60 -6.36 -2.17
N VAL A 81 9.37 -5.09 -1.82
CA VAL A 81 8.64 -4.14 -2.66
C VAL A 81 9.41 -3.80 -3.93
N TYR A 82 10.70 -3.45 -3.82
CA TYR A 82 11.49 -3.08 -5.00
C TYR A 82 11.69 -4.26 -5.95
N ALA A 83 12.12 -5.43 -5.43
CA ALA A 83 12.30 -6.62 -6.26
C ALA A 83 10.97 -7.11 -6.84
N GLY A 84 9.87 -6.96 -6.09
CA GLY A 84 8.52 -7.25 -6.54
C GLY A 84 8.00 -6.36 -7.66
N ILE A 85 8.65 -5.23 -7.97
CA ILE A 85 8.31 -4.36 -9.11
C ILE A 85 9.35 -4.50 -10.22
N PHE A 86 10.65 -4.48 -9.89
CA PHE A 86 11.73 -4.62 -10.87
C PHE A 86 11.76 -5.99 -11.56
N GLY A 87 11.44 -7.08 -10.83
CA GLY A 87 11.32 -8.41 -11.44
C GLY A 87 10.28 -8.42 -12.56
N PRO A 88 9.01 -8.04 -12.29
CA PRO A 88 7.99 -7.87 -13.31
C PRO A 88 8.36 -6.91 -14.44
N PHE A 89 9.07 -5.82 -14.15
CA PHE A 89 9.54 -4.89 -15.19
C PHE A 89 10.45 -5.57 -16.20
N LEU A 90 11.45 -6.34 -15.74
CA LEU A 90 12.33 -7.10 -16.64
C LEU A 90 11.57 -8.24 -17.34
N ALA A 91 10.60 -8.86 -16.69
CA ALA A 91 9.76 -9.87 -17.31
C ALA A 91 8.90 -9.32 -18.45
N ILE A 92 8.34 -8.11 -18.31
CA ILE A 92 7.63 -7.43 -19.41
C ILE A 92 8.57 -7.18 -20.59
N ILE A 93 9.79 -6.67 -20.34
CA ILE A 93 10.81 -6.50 -21.38
C ILE A 93 11.11 -7.84 -22.06
N HIS A 94 11.33 -8.90 -21.28
CA HIS A 94 11.57 -10.26 -21.78
C HIS A 94 10.48 -10.75 -22.75
N THR A 95 9.21 -10.41 -22.49
CA THR A 95 8.11 -10.81 -23.37
C THR A 95 8.20 -10.21 -24.77
N GLY A 96 8.97 -9.12 -24.97
CA GLY A 96 9.01 -8.38 -26.24
C GLY A 96 7.63 -7.93 -26.72
N HIS A 97 6.65 -7.86 -25.81
CA HIS A 97 5.23 -7.70 -26.09
C HIS A 97 4.67 -8.76 -27.05
N LYS A 98 5.13 -10.00 -26.90
CA LYS A 98 4.62 -11.17 -27.62
C LYS A 98 3.80 -12.05 -26.67
N PHE A 99 2.49 -12.05 -26.85
CA PHE A 99 1.54 -12.79 -26.00
C PHE A 99 0.77 -13.84 -26.81
N ASP A 100 1.49 -14.76 -27.46
CA ASP A 100 0.88 -15.77 -28.33
C ASP A 100 0.52 -17.08 -27.59
N SER A 101 0.97 -17.24 -26.34
CA SER A 101 0.71 -18.44 -25.55
C SER A 101 -0.23 -18.15 -24.38
N GLY A 102 -1.19 -19.04 -24.14
CA GLY A 102 -2.11 -18.93 -23.00
C GLY A 102 -1.37 -18.88 -21.66
N LEU A 103 -0.29 -19.65 -21.52
CA LEU A 103 0.57 -19.62 -20.33
C LEU A 103 1.23 -18.25 -20.15
N GLY A 104 1.83 -17.67 -21.19
CA GLY A 104 2.47 -16.36 -21.13
C GLY A 104 1.48 -15.22 -20.82
N ILE A 105 0.27 -15.28 -21.39
CA ILE A 105 -0.81 -14.34 -21.07
C ILE A 105 -1.21 -14.46 -19.60
N ALA A 106 -1.50 -15.69 -19.13
CA ALA A 106 -1.91 -15.94 -17.75
C ALA A 106 -0.83 -15.51 -16.75
N LEU A 107 0.44 -15.86 -17.01
CA LEU A 107 1.58 -15.46 -16.19
C LEU A 107 1.70 -13.94 -16.11
N THR A 108 1.62 -13.25 -17.25
CA THR A 108 1.70 -11.78 -17.28
C THR A 108 0.54 -11.13 -16.52
N ALA A 109 -0.68 -11.62 -16.72
CA ALA A 109 -1.87 -11.10 -16.04
C ALA A 109 -1.78 -11.29 -14.51
N VAL A 110 -1.46 -12.50 -14.06
CA VAL A 110 -1.31 -12.79 -12.63
C VAL A 110 -0.16 -11.99 -12.02
N MET A 111 0.97 -11.87 -12.72
CA MET A 111 2.11 -11.05 -12.29
C MET A 111 1.70 -9.59 -12.06
N LEU A 112 0.98 -8.97 -13.00
CA LEU A 112 0.49 -7.60 -12.84
C LEU A 112 -0.51 -7.49 -11.67
N LEU A 113 -1.42 -8.46 -11.51
CA LEU A 113 -2.33 -8.51 -10.37
C LEU A 113 -1.59 -8.63 -9.02
N VAL A 114 -0.49 -9.39 -8.96
CA VAL A 114 0.38 -9.47 -7.77
C VAL A 114 1.00 -8.10 -7.46
N VAL A 115 1.51 -7.39 -8.47
CA VAL A 115 2.10 -6.06 -8.26
C VAL A 115 1.05 -5.04 -7.80
N VAL A 116 -0.11 -4.98 -8.46
CA VAL A 116 -1.20 -4.07 -8.09
C VAL A 116 -1.72 -4.37 -6.69
N SER A 117 -1.95 -5.65 -6.37
CA SER A 117 -2.37 -6.04 -5.02
C SER A 117 -1.30 -5.75 -3.97
N GLY A 118 -0.02 -5.96 -4.28
CA GLY A 118 1.10 -5.65 -3.39
C GLY A 118 1.25 -4.15 -3.12
N PHE A 119 1.05 -3.32 -4.15
CA PHE A 119 1.00 -1.86 -4.00
C PHE A 119 -0.13 -1.43 -3.07
N ALA A 120 -1.33 -2.01 -3.25
CA ALA A 120 -2.46 -1.76 -2.36
C ALA A 120 -2.16 -2.19 -0.91
N VAL A 121 -1.58 -3.38 -0.68
CA VAL A 121 -1.18 -3.83 0.66
C VAL A 121 -0.20 -2.85 1.31
N ARG A 122 0.81 -2.37 0.58
CA ARG A 122 1.78 -1.41 1.09
C ARG A 122 1.14 -0.08 1.46
N TYR A 123 0.20 0.40 0.66
CA TYR A 123 -0.56 1.61 0.95
C TYR A 123 -1.46 1.43 2.17
N LEU A 124 -2.19 0.32 2.27
CA LEU A 124 -3.05 0.07 3.43
C LEU A 124 -2.25 -0.13 4.72
N LEU A 125 -1.02 -0.66 4.63
CA LEU A 125 -0.14 -0.85 5.78
C LEU A 125 0.12 0.46 6.54
N THR A 126 0.25 1.59 5.83
CA THR A 126 0.53 2.89 6.48
C THR A 126 -0.64 3.38 7.33
N TYR A 127 -1.87 2.95 7.02
CA TYR A 127 -3.07 3.32 7.78
C TYR A 127 -3.31 2.39 8.98
N VAL A 128 -2.92 1.12 8.87
CA VAL A 128 -3.22 0.09 9.89
C VAL A 128 -2.18 0.05 11.02
N THR A 129 -1.00 0.64 10.84
CA THR A 129 0.07 0.63 11.87
C THR A 129 -0.17 1.53 13.08
N SER A 130 -1.28 2.29 13.13
CA SER A 130 -1.63 3.09 14.30
C SER A 130 -2.36 2.23 15.33
N ASP A 131 -1.96 2.29 16.61
CA ASP A 131 -2.61 1.49 17.65
C ASP A 131 -4.01 2.04 17.95
N ILE A 132 -5.01 1.15 17.97
CA ILE A 132 -6.38 1.53 18.31
C ILE A 132 -6.50 1.85 19.81
N THR A 133 -5.66 1.24 20.64
CA THR A 133 -5.59 1.46 22.08
C THR A 133 -5.22 2.91 22.37
N ASP A 134 -4.19 3.42 21.69
CA ASP A 134 -3.76 4.82 21.82
C ASP A 134 -4.87 5.78 21.36
N LYS A 135 -5.53 5.46 20.24
CA LYS A 135 -6.69 6.26 19.75
C LYS A 135 -7.85 6.26 20.74
N LEU A 136 -8.15 5.12 21.35
CA LEU A 136 -9.21 4.99 22.36
C LEU A 136 -8.87 5.73 23.65
N ALA A 137 -7.61 5.67 24.10
CA ALA A 137 -7.14 6.43 25.25
C ALA A 137 -7.26 7.95 24.99
N LEU A 138 -6.81 8.41 23.82
CA LEU A 138 -6.95 9.81 23.40
C LEU A 138 -8.42 10.25 23.30
N LEU A 139 -9.28 9.41 22.73
CA LEU A 139 -10.72 9.68 22.65
C LEU A 139 -11.35 9.79 24.05
N GLN A 140 -10.95 8.94 24.98
CA GLN A 140 -11.45 8.95 26.35
C GLN A 140 -11.01 10.23 27.09
N THR A 141 -9.77 10.66 26.93
CA THR A 141 -9.29 11.95 27.46
C THR A 141 -10.05 13.12 26.84
N ALA A 142 -10.19 13.16 25.51
CA ALA A 142 -10.89 14.24 24.81
C ALA A 142 -12.37 14.36 25.22
N ARG A 143 -13.05 13.22 25.48
CA ARG A 143 -14.41 13.22 26.04
C ARG A 143 -14.46 13.79 27.47
N GLY A 144 -13.48 13.47 28.32
CA GLY A 144 -13.38 14.04 29.66
C GLY A 144 -13.13 15.55 29.66
N ASP A 145 -12.31 16.03 28.72
CA ASP A 145 -12.06 17.46 28.51
C ASP A 145 -13.32 18.17 28.00
N LEU A 146 -14.08 17.53 27.11
CA LEU A 146 -15.36 18.04 26.61
C LEU A 146 -16.38 18.18 27.74
N ASP A 147 -16.52 17.15 28.59
CA ASP A 147 -17.43 17.17 29.74
C ASP A 147 -17.05 18.28 30.73
N SER A 148 -15.75 18.46 30.98
CA SER A 148 -15.23 19.53 31.84
C SER A 148 -15.53 20.92 31.26
N ALA A 149 -15.30 21.11 29.95
CA ALA A 149 -15.62 22.34 29.25
C ALA A 149 -17.13 22.64 29.28
N TRP A 150 -17.97 21.62 29.13
CA TRP A 150 -19.42 21.75 29.26
C TRP A 150 -19.83 22.17 30.67
N GLY A 151 -19.18 21.62 31.71
CA GLY A 151 -19.35 22.06 33.09
C GLY A 151 -18.96 23.53 33.32
N THR A 152 -17.92 24.04 32.67
CA THR A 152 -17.58 25.47 32.75
C THR A 152 -18.63 26.35 32.07
N LEU A 153 -19.10 25.96 30.88
CA LEU A 153 -20.16 26.66 30.16
C LEU A 153 -21.49 26.60 30.92
N GLU A 154 -21.77 25.49 31.63
CA GLU A 154 -22.95 25.32 32.47
C GLU A 154 -23.09 26.46 33.49
N ASN A 155 -21.95 26.84 34.08
CA ASN A 155 -21.82 27.84 35.12
C ASN A 155 -21.73 29.29 34.59
N SER A 156 -21.81 29.49 33.27
CA SER A 156 -21.73 30.82 32.62
C SER A 156 -22.95 31.09 31.70
N PRO A 157 -24.11 31.47 32.28
CA PRO A 157 -25.38 31.62 31.55
C PRO A 157 -25.37 32.66 30.42
N SER A 158 -24.54 33.70 30.53
CA SER A 158 -24.36 34.73 29.51
C SER A 158 -23.67 34.19 28.25
N GLU A 159 -22.76 33.24 28.39
CA GLU A 159 -22.01 32.63 27.29
C GLU A 159 -22.74 31.45 26.66
N LYS A 160 -23.66 30.77 27.39
CA LYS A 160 -24.60 29.80 26.77
C LYS A 160 -25.40 30.41 25.62
N ARG A 161 -25.74 31.70 25.71
CA ARG A 161 -26.45 32.44 24.64
C ARG A 161 -25.57 32.75 23.43
N ALA A 162 -24.24 32.69 23.60
CA ALA A 162 -23.26 32.89 22.55
C ALA A 162 -22.91 31.58 21.80
N LEU A 163 -23.50 30.44 22.18
CA LEU A 163 -23.41 29.22 21.38
C LEU A 163 -23.90 29.52 19.96
N PRO A 164 -23.09 29.23 18.92
CA PRO A 164 -23.48 29.51 17.55
C PRO A 164 -24.72 28.69 17.21
N LYS A 165 -25.83 29.38 16.87
CA LYS A 165 -27.07 28.74 16.42
C LYS A 165 -26.93 28.03 15.07
N ALA A 166 -25.87 28.34 14.32
CA ALA A 166 -25.55 27.76 13.01
C ALA A 166 -24.04 27.44 12.93
N PRO A 167 -23.55 26.43 13.67
CA PRO A 167 -22.12 26.13 13.78
C PRO A 167 -21.49 25.74 12.44
N VAL A 168 -22.24 25.02 11.59
CA VAL A 168 -21.79 24.60 10.26
C VAL A 168 -21.56 25.78 9.31
N LEU A 169 -22.41 26.82 9.42
CA LEU A 169 -22.31 28.02 8.57
C LEU A 169 -21.13 28.90 9.03
N MET A 170 -20.92 29.01 10.33
CA MET A 170 -19.74 29.68 10.89
C MET A 170 -18.44 28.96 10.54
N ALA A 171 -18.39 27.63 10.65
CA ALA A 171 -17.21 26.84 10.25
C ALA A 171 -16.88 27.04 8.75
N GLY A 172 -17.92 27.10 7.90
CA GLY A 172 -17.75 27.42 6.48
C GLY A 172 -17.14 28.81 6.23
N LEU A 173 -17.62 29.83 6.94
CA LEU A 173 -17.09 31.20 6.84
C LEU A 173 -15.65 31.31 7.39
N ALA A 174 -15.34 30.61 8.48
CA ALA A 174 -13.98 30.54 9.02
C ALA A 174 -13.01 29.88 8.04
N SER A 175 -13.44 28.80 7.37
CA SER A 175 -12.62 28.13 6.33
C SER A 175 -12.32 29.03 5.12
N LEU A 176 -13.16 30.03 4.89
CA LEU A 176 -13.02 31.06 3.86
C LEU A 176 -12.18 32.27 4.33
N GLY A 177 -11.66 32.26 5.56
CA GLY A 177 -10.78 33.30 6.10
C GLY A 177 -11.47 34.45 6.82
N PHE A 178 -12.76 34.32 7.19
CA PHE A 178 -13.43 35.33 8.02
C PHE A 178 -13.05 35.16 9.50
N GLU A 179 -12.51 36.22 10.12
CA GLU A 179 -12.24 36.27 11.57
C GLU A 179 -13.55 36.29 12.36
N LEU A 180 -13.83 35.19 13.06
CA LEU A 180 -14.95 35.10 14.00
C LEU A 180 -14.48 35.49 15.41
N PRO A 181 -15.37 36.02 16.28
CA PRO A 181 -15.05 36.28 17.68
C PRO A 181 -14.69 34.95 18.37
N SER A 182 -13.40 34.66 18.44
CA SER A 182 -12.84 33.44 19.02
C SER A 182 -12.38 33.75 20.44
N GLY A 183 -13.25 33.50 21.41
CA GLY A 183 -12.91 33.68 22.82
C GLY A 183 -14.12 33.45 23.71
N GLY A 184 -14.06 32.38 24.50
CA GLY A 184 -15.04 32.06 25.53
C GLY A 184 -15.33 30.56 25.63
N PRO A 185 -15.90 30.10 26.76
CA PRO A 185 -16.24 28.69 27.03
C PRO A 185 -17.10 28.04 25.94
N ALA A 186 -17.98 28.81 25.29
CA ALA A 186 -18.79 28.30 24.18
C ALA A 186 -17.94 27.90 22.96
N SER A 187 -16.88 28.67 22.67
CA SER A 187 -15.96 28.38 21.56
C SER A 187 -15.02 27.22 21.87
N ASP A 188 -14.58 27.10 23.13
CA ASP A 188 -13.74 25.98 23.57
C ASP A 188 -14.49 24.66 23.49
N VAL A 189 -15.77 24.62 23.89
CA VAL A 189 -16.55 23.40 23.75
C VAL A 189 -16.75 23.03 22.29
N THR A 190 -17.10 23.96 21.40
CA THR A 190 -17.27 23.63 19.98
C THR A 190 -15.97 23.06 19.37
N ARG A 191 -14.82 23.62 19.73
CA ARG A 191 -13.51 23.13 19.26
C ARG A 191 -13.18 21.74 19.81
N ILE A 192 -13.44 21.49 21.09
CA ILE A 192 -13.20 20.17 21.69
C ILE A 192 -14.19 19.15 21.10
N ALA A 193 -15.45 19.52 20.90
CA ALA A 193 -16.46 18.66 20.28
C ALA A 193 -16.09 18.26 18.84
N GLU A 194 -15.55 19.18 18.04
CA GLU A 194 -14.99 18.88 16.72
C GLU A 194 -13.84 17.87 16.81
N SER A 195 -12.90 18.07 17.74
CA SER A 195 -11.78 17.14 17.93
C SER A 195 -12.22 15.74 18.37
N VAL A 196 -13.25 15.65 19.22
CA VAL A 196 -13.86 14.39 19.65
C VAL A 196 -14.53 13.70 18.46
N ALA A 197 -15.29 14.44 17.63
CA ALA A 197 -15.91 13.90 16.43
C ALA A 197 -14.88 13.36 15.42
N ASP A 198 -13.76 14.07 15.22
CA ASP A 198 -12.66 13.63 14.37
C ASP A 198 -12.00 12.34 14.91
N LEU A 199 -11.77 12.26 16.22
CA LEU A 199 -11.24 11.05 16.88
C LEU A 199 -12.20 9.87 16.76
N GLU A 200 -13.51 10.07 16.97
CA GLU A 200 -14.53 9.03 16.79
C GLU A 200 -14.57 8.52 15.34
N TYR A 201 -14.46 9.43 14.37
CA TYR A 201 -14.37 9.08 12.97
C TYR A 201 -13.10 8.27 12.66
N ALA A 202 -11.96 8.69 13.20
CA ALA A 202 -10.68 7.99 13.05
C ALA A 202 -10.68 6.59 13.70
N VAL A 203 -11.39 6.40 14.81
CA VAL A 203 -11.59 5.10 15.46
C VAL A 203 -12.52 4.22 14.62
N ARG A 204 -13.65 4.75 14.15
CA ARG A 204 -14.63 4.00 13.34
C ARG A 204 -14.02 3.51 12.02
N THR A 205 -13.18 4.32 11.39
CA THR A 205 -12.54 3.97 10.11
C THR A 205 -11.40 2.96 10.28
N ASP A 206 -10.83 2.81 11.49
CA ASP A 206 -9.72 1.89 11.78
C ASP A 206 -10.07 0.42 11.47
N GLU A 207 -11.24 -0.05 11.93
CA GLU A 207 -11.70 -1.43 11.67
C GLU A 207 -11.95 -1.68 10.19
N PHE A 208 -12.41 -0.67 9.46
CA PHE A 208 -12.61 -0.77 8.02
C PHE A 208 -11.28 -1.00 7.31
N PHE A 209 -10.25 -0.19 7.60
CA PHE A 209 -8.91 -0.36 7.04
C PHE A 209 -8.27 -1.69 7.42
N LYS A 210 -8.41 -2.14 8.68
CA LYS A 210 -7.90 -3.45 9.13
C LYS A 210 -8.54 -4.61 8.38
N ARG A 211 -9.86 -4.58 8.17
CA ARG A 211 -10.57 -5.62 7.39
C ARG A 211 -10.12 -5.64 5.93
N TRP A 212 -10.00 -4.48 5.31
CA TRP A 212 -9.50 -4.34 3.95
C TRP A 212 -8.05 -4.81 3.82
N PHE A 213 -7.18 -4.44 4.75
CA PHE A 213 -5.78 -4.84 4.77
C PHE A 213 -5.65 -6.35 4.85
N ARG A 214 -6.38 -7.00 5.76
CA ARG A 214 -6.37 -8.46 5.90
C ARG A 214 -6.83 -9.16 4.61
N ARG A 215 -7.93 -8.70 3.99
CA ARG A 215 -8.42 -9.27 2.72
C ARG A 215 -7.43 -9.05 1.58
N SER A 216 -6.90 -7.84 1.45
CA SER A 216 -5.91 -7.47 0.44
C SER A 216 -4.62 -8.30 0.59
N LEU A 217 -4.15 -8.49 1.82
CA LEU A 217 -2.99 -9.33 2.13
C LEU A 217 -3.24 -10.80 1.78
N THR A 218 -4.39 -11.36 2.14
CA THR A 218 -4.74 -12.74 1.76
C THR A 218 -4.78 -12.89 0.25
N LEU A 219 -5.44 -11.97 -0.46
CA LEU A 219 -5.50 -11.96 -1.93
C LEU A 219 -4.09 -11.89 -2.55
N HIS A 220 -3.22 -11.01 -2.06
CA HIS A 220 -1.85 -10.88 -2.53
C HIS A 220 -1.05 -12.18 -2.33
N ILE A 221 -1.22 -12.86 -1.19
CA ILE A 221 -0.58 -14.14 -0.91
C ILE A 221 -1.08 -15.22 -1.88
N VAL A 222 -2.39 -15.34 -2.08
CA VAL A 222 -2.99 -16.34 -3.00
C VAL A 222 -2.50 -16.11 -4.42
N LEU A 223 -2.54 -14.86 -4.91
CA LEU A 223 -2.02 -14.50 -6.23
C LEU A 223 -0.52 -14.81 -6.35
N SER A 224 0.26 -14.58 -5.30
CA SER A 224 1.69 -14.90 -5.29
C SER A 224 1.95 -16.40 -5.42
N VAL A 225 1.17 -17.25 -4.74
CA VAL A 225 1.28 -18.72 -4.88
C VAL A 225 0.99 -19.14 -6.32
N ILE A 226 -0.08 -18.62 -6.91
CA ILE A 226 -0.43 -18.89 -8.32
C ILE A 226 0.69 -18.40 -9.25
N LEU A 227 1.23 -17.21 -9.01
CA LEU A 227 2.34 -16.65 -9.78
C LEU A 227 3.54 -17.60 -9.80
N TYR A 228 4.02 -18.07 -8.64
CA TYR A 228 5.18 -18.95 -8.60
C TYR A 228 4.91 -20.32 -9.25
N MET A 229 3.69 -20.85 -9.16
CA MET A 229 3.31 -22.05 -9.93
C MET A 229 3.40 -21.80 -11.44
N LEU A 230 2.87 -20.68 -11.92
CA LEU A 230 2.93 -20.31 -13.34
C LEU A 230 4.37 -20.05 -13.81
N VAL A 231 5.20 -19.40 -12.99
CA VAL A 231 6.63 -19.21 -13.29
C VAL A 231 7.35 -20.55 -13.40
N ALA A 232 7.11 -21.49 -12.48
CA ALA A 232 7.70 -22.82 -12.53
C ALA A 232 7.27 -23.59 -13.80
N LEU A 233 5.99 -23.53 -14.15
CA LEU A 233 5.47 -24.11 -15.40
C LEU A 233 6.07 -23.44 -16.64
N HIS A 234 6.25 -22.11 -16.62
CA HIS A 234 6.85 -21.36 -17.71
C HIS A 234 8.30 -21.80 -17.96
N ILE A 235 9.11 -21.82 -16.89
CA ILE A 235 10.52 -22.25 -16.94
C ILE A 235 10.59 -23.72 -17.38
N GLY A 236 9.76 -24.60 -16.80
CA GLY A 236 9.70 -26.01 -17.17
C GLY A 236 9.34 -26.22 -18.63
N SER A 237 8.38 -25.46 -19.17
CA SER A 237 8.02 -25.50 -20.59
C SER A 237 9.15 -25.03 -21.49
N GLY A 238 9.90 -23.99 -21.08
CA GLY A 238 11.07 -23.50 -21.81
C GLY A 238 12.21 -24.52 -21.87
N ILE A 239 12.42 -25.28 -20.78
CA ILE A 239 13.40 -26.38 -20.74
C ILE A 239 12.93 -27.54 -21.61
N TYR A 240 11.67 -27.96 -21.48
CA TYR A 240 11.11 -29.14 -22.16
C TYR A 240 11.00 -28.97 -23.68
N PHE A 241 10.48 -27.82 -24.15
CA PHE A 241 10.33 -27.53 -25.58
C PHE A 241 11.61 -26.93 -26.21
N GLY A 242 12.70 -26.91 -25.45
CA GLY A 242 14.05 -26.63 -25.91
C GLY A 242 14.55 -25.24 -25.54
N LEU A 243 15.75 -25.20 -24.96
CA LEU A 243 16.69 -24.09 -24.91
C LEU A 243 17.09 -23.70 -26.35
N ARG A 244 16.13 -23.24 -27.16
CA ARG A 244 16.28 -22.95 -28.60
C ARG A 244 17.36 -21.88 -28.90
N TRP A 245 17.96 -21.28 -27.87
CA TRP A 245 19.06 -20.32 -27.98
C TRP A 245 20.46 -20.93 -27.93
N LEU A 246 20.60 -22.22 -27.61
CA LEU A 246 21.88 -22.96 -27.63
C LEU A 246 22.18 -23.59 -29.01
N ARG A 247 21.34 -23.34 -30.01
CA ARG A 247 21.55 -23.76 -31.40
C ARG A 247 21.70 -22.56 -32.31
#